data_AF-A0A1V4VN47-F1
#
_entry.id   AF-A0A1V4VN47-F1
#
_cell.length_a   1.000
_cell.length_b   1.000
_cell.length_c   1.000
_cell.angle_alpha   90.00
_cell.angle_beta   90.00
_cell.angle_gamma   90.00
#
_symmetry.space_group_name_H-M   'P 1'
#
loop_
_entity.id
_entity.type
_entity.pdbx_description
1 polymer ?
#
loop_
_entity_poly.entity_id
_entity_poly.type
_entity_poly.pdbx_seq_one_letter_code
_entity_poly.pdbx_strand_id
1 'polypeptide(L)' 'MNKEAMLNFLLSQESDGVVDGVITQMQSAQIQLVKKALLSLATNGYIELSSELEVTGIGMKINCRLTEKALRLKRKNYLT' A
#
# COMPACT_ATOMS: atom_id res chain seq x y z
N MET A 1 -6.32 -10.47 5.61
CA MET A 1 -5.07 -9.72 5.33
C MET A 1 -4.77 -8.85 6.52
N ASN A 2 -3.57 -8.96 7.06
CA ASN A 2 -3.13 -8.21 8.24
C ASN A 2 -2.73 -6.78 7.82
N LYS A 3 -3.14 -5.74 8.58
CA LYS A 3 -2.91 -4.33 8.23
C LYS A 3 -1.41 -4.00 8.09
N GLU A 4 -0.59 -4.65 8.92
CA GLU A 4 0.86 -4.54 8.93
C GLU A 4 1.51 -5.19 7.70
N ALA A 5 0.99 -6.33 7.24
CA ALA A 5 1.51 -7.01 6.05
C ALA A 5 1.35 -6.16 4.79
N MET A 6 0.21 -5.44 4.68
CA MET A 6 -0.01 -4.51 3.58
C MET A 6 0.94 -3.31 3.65
N LEU A 7 1.12 -2.72 4.83
CA LEU A 7 2.05 -1.62 5.00
C LEU A 7 3.49 -2.05 4.67
N ASN A 8 3.94 -3.20 5.17
CA ASN A 8 5.28 -3.72 4.88
C ASN A 8 5.48 -4.03 3.39
N PHE A 9 4.46 -4.54 2.70
CA PHE A 9 4.49 -4.71 1.25
C PHE A 9 4.68 -3.37 0.53
N LEU A 10 3.92 -2.33 0.91
CA LEU A 10 4.09 -1.00 0.31
C LEU A 10 5.47 -0.41 0.62
N LEU A 11 5.96 -0.58 1.85
CA LEU A 11 7.29 -0.13 2.27
C LEU A 11 8.41 -0.83 1.49
N SER A 12 8.22 -2.08 1.05
CA SER A 12 9.22 -2.81 0.25
C SER A 12 9.20 -2.45 -1.23
N GLN A 13 8.05 -1.99 -1.75
CA GLN A 13 7.89 -1.53 -3.12
C GLN A 13 8.15 -0.02 -3.30
N GLU A 14 8.31 0.73 -2.20
CA GLU A 14 8.55 2.16 -2.25
C GLU A 14 9.94 2.52 -2.80
N SER A 15 9.94 3.47 -3.74
CA SER A 15 11.10 4.18 -4.25
C SER A 15 10.88 5.68 -4.10
N ASP A 16 11.76 6.35 -3.34
CA ASP A 16 11.71 7.80 -3.07
C ASP A 16 10.38 8.31 -2.49
N GLY A 17 9.82 7.54 -1.54
CA GLY A 17 8.55 7.82 -0.88
C GLY A 17 7.31 7.53 -1.73
N VAL A 18 7.47 7.02 -2.95
CA VAL A 18 6.36 6.71 -3.86
C VAL A 18 6.28 5.22 -4.10
N VAL A 19 5.05 4.69 -4.10
CA VAL A 19 4.72 3.34 -4.54
C VAL A 19 3.89 3.47 -5.79
N ASP A 20 4.49 3.13 -6.93
CA ASP A 20 3.79 2.96 -8.20
C ASP A 20 3.95 1.50 -8.63
N GLY A 21 2.88 0.72 -8.43
CA GLY A 21 2.93 -0.72 -8.61
C GLY A 21 1.58 -1.30 -9.01
N VAL A 22 1.62 -2.45 -9.68
CA VAL A 22 0.44 -3.24 -10.00
C VAL A 22 0.49 -4.52 -9.20
N ILE A 23 -0.52 -4.76 -8.36
CA ILE A 23 -0.69 -6.07 -7.75
C ILE A 23 -1.51 -6.93 -8.71
N THR A 24 -0.85 -7.85 -9.40
CA THR A 24 -1.44 -8.77 -10.37
C THR A 24 -1.83 -10.11 -9.74
N GLN A 25 -2.67 -10.90 -10.41
CA GLN A 25 -3.06 -12.27 -10.02
C GLN A 25 -3.84 -12.40 -8.69
N MET A 26 -4.52 -11.35 -8.28
CA MET A 26 -5.40 -11.42 -7.11
C MET A 26 -6.78 -11.94 -7.46
N GLN A 27 -7.32 -12.81 -6.62
CA GLN A 27 -8.75 -13.15 -6.68
C GLN A 27 -9.60 -11.90 -6.38
N SER A 28 -10.78 -11.79 -6.97
CA SER A 28 -11.68 -10.63 -6.78
C SER A 28 -12.03 -10.36 -5.31
N ALA A 29 -12.13 -11.38 -4.47
CA ALA A 29 -12.29 -11.24 -3.01
C ALA A 29 -11.06 -10.58 -2.34
N GLN A 30 -9.85 -10.87 -2.82
CA GLN A 30 -8.62 -10.27 -2.31
C GLN A 30 -8.51 -8.80 -2.74
N ILE A 31 -8.99 -8.42 -3.92
CA ILE A 31 -9.01 -7.02 -4.40
C ILE A 31 -9.77 -6.14 -3.42
N GLN A 32 -10.94 -6.59 -2.97
CA GLN A 32 -11.74 -5.86 -1.96
C GLN A 32 -11.01 -5.75 -0.61
N LEU A 33 -10.29 -6.80 -0.19
CA LEU A 33 -9.50 -6.78 1.04
C LEU A 33 -8.32 -5.81 0.95
N VAL A 34 -7.59 -5.80 -0.16
CA VAL A 34 -6.49 -4.87 -0.39
C VAL A 34 -7.01 -3.43 -0.45
N LYS A 35 -8.12 -3.19 -1.16
CA LYS A 35 -8.77 -1.87 -1.20
C LYS A 35 -9.11 -1.38 0.21
N LYS A 36 -9.71 -2.23 1.05
CA LYS A 36 -10.00 -1.91 2.46
C LYS A 36 -8.73 -1.63 3.27
N ALA A 37 -7.67 -2.39 3.06
CA ALA A 37 -6.40 -2.19 3.75
C ALA A 37 -5.75 -0.85 3.36
N LEU A 38 -5.70 -0.52 2.06
CA LEU A 38 -5.18 0.74 1.55
C LEU A 38 -5.97 1.94 2.06
N LEU A 39 -7.30 1.88 2.00
CA LEU A 39 -8.16 2.92 2.57
C LEU A 39 -7.90 3.09 4.07
N SER A 40 -7.77 1.98 4.81
CA SER A 40 -7.45 2.05 6.24
C SER A 40 -6.09 2.71 6.49
N LEU A 41 -5.06 2.38 5.71
CA LEU A 41 -3.74 3.02 5.82
C LEU A 41 -3.79 4.51 5.48
N ALA A 42 -4.59 4.91 4.49
CA ALA A 42 -4.80 6.30 4.13
C ALA A 42 -5.51 7.08 5.25
N THR A 43 -6.60 6.54 5.81
CA THR A 43 -7.31 7.13 6.95
C THR A 43 -6.41 7.27 8.19
N ASN A 44 -5.49 6.33 8.40
CA ASN A 44 -4.53 6.39 9.51
C ASN A 44 -3.33 7.31 9.23
N GLY A 45 -3.26 7.96 8.05
CA GLY A 45 -2.21 8.89 7.67
C GLY A 45 -0.87 8.23 7.39
N TYR A 46 -0.85 6.94 7.01
CA TYR A 46 0.37 6.24 6.60
C TYR A 46 0.67 6.41 5.11
N ILE A 47 -0.36 6.56 4.29
CA ILE A 47 -0.23 6.75 2.85
C ILE A 47 -1.16 7.86 2.37
N GLU A 48 -0.77 8.53 1.29
CA GLU A 48 -1.60 9.44 0.52
C GLU A 48 -1.86 8.80 -0.85
N LEU A 49 -3.14 8.62 -1.20
CA LEU A 49 -3.53 8.05 -2.48
C LEU A 49 -3.55 9.17 -3.53
N SER A 50 -2.80 9.00 -4.62
CA SER A 50 -2.68 10.03 -5.67
C SER A 50 -3.95 10.16 -6.51
N SER A 51 -4.73 9.08 -6.59
CA SER A 51 -5.98 8.98 -7.35
C SER A 51 -6.82 7.81 -6.83
N GLU A 52 -8.06 7.68 -7.30
CA GLU A 52 -8.89 6.50 -7.01
C GLU A 52 -8.17 5.22 -7.44
N LEU A 53 -8.17 4.21 -6.56
CA LEU A 53 -7.54 2.91 -6.82
C LEU A 53 -8.17 2.26 -8.07
N GLU A 54 -7.35 2.02 -9.08
CA GLU A 54 -7.82 1.48 -10.36
C GLU A 54 -7.73 -0.05 -10.34
N VAL A 55 -8.89 -0.71 -10.39
CA VAL A 55 -8.97 -2.16 -10.54
C VAL A 55 -8.89 -2.48 -12.04
N THR A 56 -7.85 -3.20 -12.44
CA THR A 56 -7.67 -3.66 -13.82
C THR A 56 -8.17 -5.11 -13.93
N GLY A 57 -8.49 -5.58 -15.14
CA GLY A 57 -8.97 -6.95 -15.35
C GLY A 57 -8.00 -8.06 -14.89
N ILE A 58 -6.74 -7.72 -14.62
CA ILE A 58 -5.66 -8.63 -14.19
C ILE A 58 -5.15 -8.35 -12.77
N GLY A 59 -5.67 -7.34 -12.08
CA GLY A 59 -5.13 -6.90 -10.80
C GLY A 59 -5.61 -5.53 -10.31
N MET A 60 -4.82 -4.86 -9.49
CA MET A 60 -5.11 -3.51 -9.02
C MET A 60 -3.87 -2.63 -9.13
N LYS A 61 -4.00 -1.50 -9.81
CA LYS A 61 -2.94 -0.48 -9.86
C LYS A 61 -3.03 0.36 -8.59
N ILE A 62 -1.90 0.48 -7.91
CA ILE A 62 -1.74 1.26 -6.69
C ILE A 62 -0.76 2.36 -7.01
N ASN A 63 -1.24 3.60 -6.88
CA ASN A 63 -0.40 4.77 -6.90
C ASN A 63 -0.62 5.52 -5.59
N CYS A 64 0.34 5.39 -4.68
CA CYS A 64 0.28 6.05 -3.39
C CYS A 64 1.65 6.56 -2.97
N ARG A 65 1.64 7.68 -2.26
CA ARG A 65 2.82 8.24 -1.57
C ARG A 65 2.82 7.78 -0.13
N LEU A 66 3.95 7.30 0.36
CA LEU A 66 4.12 7.04 1.79
C LEU A 66 4.33 8.35 2.53
N THR A 67 3.63 8.53 3.64
CA THR A 67 3.86 9.68 4.51
C THR A 67 5.12 9.50 5.34
N GLU A 68 5.63 10.58 5.91
CA GLU A 68 6.73 10.49 6.89
C GLU A 68 6.44 9.51 8.03
N LYS A 69 5.16 9.37 8.42
CA LYS A 69 4.73 8.45 9.48
C LYS A 69 5.03 7.00 9.09
N ALA A 70 4.75 6.61 7.85
CA ALA A 70 5.07 5.27 7.35
C ALA A 70 6.58 5.09 7.15
N LEU A 71 7.28 6.09 6.63
CA LEU A 71 8.74 6.04 6.43
C LEU A 71 9.50 5.91 7.77
N ARG A 72 9.03 6.57 8.83
CA ARG A 72 9.57 6.40 10.20
C ARG A 72 9.42 4.97 10.71
N LEU A 73 8.33 4.28 10.37
CA LEU A 73 8.14 2.86 10.70
C LEU A 73 9.14 1.96 9.96
N LYS A 74 9.37 2.19 8.65
CA LYS A 74 10.40 1.45 7.87
C LYS A 74 11.77 1.56 8.51
N ARG A 75 12.17 2.77 8.90
CA ARG A 75 13.48 3.04 9.53
C ARG A 75 13.62 2.40 10.91
N LYS A 76 12.54 2.25 11.67
CA LYS A 76 12.57 1.55 12.97
C LYS A 76 12.66 0.03 12.84
N ASN A 77 12.07 -0.56 11.81
CA ASN A 77 12.10 -2.02 11.58
C ASN A 77 13.42 -2.54 10.97
N TYR A 78 14.24 -1.68 10.34
CA TYR A 78 15.53 -2.09 9.76
C TYR A 78 16.70 -2.08 10.75
N LEU A 79 16.45 -1.74 12.03
CA LEU A 79 17.44 -1.68 13.11
C LEU A 79 17.31 -2.86 14.10
N THR A 80 16.54 -3.89 13.74
CA THR A 80 16.41 -5.16 14.49
C THR A 80 16.81 -6.34 13.62
#